data_AF-A0A2M6ZUY4-F1
#
_entry.id   AF-A0A2M6ZUY4-F1
#
_cell.length_a   1.000
_cell.length_b   1.000
_cell.length_c   1.000
_cell.angle_alpha   90.00
_cell.angle_beta   90.00
_cell.angle_gamma   90.00
#
_symmetry.space_group_name_H-M   'P 1'
#
loop_
_entity.id
_entity.type
_entity.pdbx_description
1 polymer ?
#
loop_
_entity_poly.entity_id
_entity_poly.type
_entity_poly.pdbx_seq_one_letter_code
_entity_poly.pdbx_strand_id
1 'polypeptide(L)' 'MGSGWQGAYLTTKIEPWDVAPGVLLVKEAGGEVSDFQGNPWQRRTSDLLFSNKKLHQRILNLISL' A
#
# COMPACT_ATOMS: atom_id res chain seq x y z
N MET A 1 23.11 1.54 5.11
CA MET A 1 22.15 1.88 6.17
C MET A 1 20.86 1.14 5.87
N GLY A 2 20.71 -0.04 6.48
CA GLY A 2 19.56 -0.92 6.29
C GLY A 2 18.61 -0.78 7.47
N SER A 3 17.69 0.18 7.41
CA SER A 3 16.47 0.16 8.22
C SER A 3 15.47 -0.74 7.51
N GLY A 4 15.64 -2.06 7.70
CA GLY A 4 14.84 -3.08 7.03
C GLY A 4 13.39 -3.10 7.52
N TRP A 5 12.56 -2.18 7.03
CA TRP A 5 11.11 -2.31 7.16
C TRP A 5 10.65 -3.49 6.28
N GLN A 6 10.32 -4.60 6.94
CA GLN A 6 9.82 -5.85 6.33
C GLN A 6 8.34 -6.04 6.67
N GLY A 7 7.53 -5.01 6.48
CA GLY A 7 6.12 -5.02 6.82
C GLY A 7 5.25 -4.47 5.70
N ALA A 8 4.01 -4.93 5.65
CA ALA A 8 2.96 -4.37 4.81
C ALA A 8 1.71 -4.15 5.68
N TYR A 9 0.96 -3.12 5.38
CA TYR A 9 -0.31 -2.82 6.04
C TYR A 9 -1.44 -3.02 5.03
N LEU A 10 -2.45 -3.79 5.41
CA LEU A 10 -3.64 -4.04 4.60
C LEU A 10 -4.86 -3.55 5.37
N THR A 11 -5.71 -2.79 4.70
CA THR A 11 -6.99 -2.36 5.25
C THR A 11 -8.06 -2.41 4.17
N THR A 12 -9.27 -2.81 4.57
CA THR A 12 -10.45 -2.91 3.72
C THR A 12 -11.54 -2.04 4.33
N LYS A 13 -12.11 -1.10 3.57
CA LYS A 13 -13.15 -0.14 3.99
C LYS A 13 -12.67 0.92 5.00
N ILE A 14 -11.73 1.77 4.59
CA ILE A 14 -11.47 3.04 5.27
C ILE A 14 -11.86 4.20 4.36
N GLU A 15 -12.39 5.25 4.96
CA GLU A 15 -12.75 6.46 4.24
C GLU A 15 -11.51 7.15 3.64
N PRO A 16 -11.61 7.73 2.43
CA PRO A 16 -10.44 8.21 1.69
C PRO A 16 -9.65 9.31 2.40
N TRP A 17 -10.33 10.12 3.21
CA TRP A 17 -9.73 11.21 3.99
C TRP A 17 -8.89 10.71 5.16
N ASP A 18 -9.22 9.56 5.75
CA ASP A 18 -8.44 8.96 6.85
C ASP A 18 -7.17 8.27 6.33
N VAL A 19 -7.20 7.81 5.08
CA VAL A 19 -6.07 7.14 4.41
C VAL A 19 -5.09 8.12 3.76
N ALA A 20 -5.57 9.25 3.25
CA ALA A 20 -4.75 10.19 2.48
C ALA A 20 -3.43 10.62 3.19
N PRO A 21 -3.41 10.90 4.51
CA PRO A 21 -2.17 11.21 5.22
C PRO A 21 -1.18 10.04 5.22
N GLY A 22 -1.67 8.81 5.39
CA GLY A 22 -0.85 7.60 5.35
C GLY A 22 -0.24 7.32 3.97
N VAL A 23 -1.01 7.59 2.90
CA VAL A 23 -0.51 7.46 1.52
C VAL A 23 0.66 8.41 1.28
N LEU A 24 0.56 9.65 1.74
CA LEU A 24 1.64 10.63 1.59
C LEU A 24 2.89 10.19 2.34
N LEU A 25 2.75 9.77 3.61
CA LEU A 25 3.86 9.31 4.43
C LEU A 25 4.59 8.10 3.81
N VAL A 26 3.84 7.12 3.31
CA VAL A 26 4.43 5.93 2.67
C VAL A 26 5.14 6.31 1.38
N LYS A 27 4.61 7.25 0.59
CA LYS A 27 5.27 7.74 -0.62
C LYS A 27 6.57 8.49 -0.32
N GLU A 28 6.57 9.39 0.67
CA GLU A 28 7.77 10.12 1.09
C GLU A 28 8.86 9.19 1.65
N ALA A 29 8.45 8.10 2.31
CA ALA A 29 9.36 7.04 2.78
C ALA A 29 9.89 6.14 1.65
N GLY A 30 9.50 6.38 0.39
CA GLY A 30 9.89 5.57 -0.77
C GLY A 30 9.12 4.26 -0.94
N GLY A 31 8.01 4.10 -0.22
CA GLY A 31 7.07 2.99 -0.34
C GLY A 31 6.09 3.14 -1.50
N GLU A 32 5.19 2.18 -1.62
CA GLU A 32 4.20 2.05 -2.68
C GLU A 32 2.81 1.80 -2.10
N VAL A 33 1.80 2.36 -2.76
CA VAL A 33 0.39 2.22 -2.37
C VAL A 33 -0.45 1.89 -3.60
N SER A 34 -1.13 0.76 -3.57
CA SER A 34 -2.06 0.32 -4.61
C SER A 34 -3.30 -0.35 -4.01
N ASP A 35 -4.28 -0.63 -4.86
CA ASP A 35 -5.28 -1.65 -4.56
C ASP A 35 -4.69 -3.07 -4.70
N PHE A 36 -5.49 -4.09 -4.36
CA PHE A 36 -5.06 -5.49 -4.52
C PHE A 36 -4.94 -5.96 -5.97
N GLN A 37 -5.40 -5.16 -6.93
CA GLN A 37 -5.21 -5.41 -8.36
C GLN A 37 -3.92 -4.74 -8.89
N GLY A 38 -3.18 -4.01 -8.04
CA GLY A 38 -1.98 -3.28 -8.40
C GLY A 38 -2.24 -1.90 -9.02
N ASN A 39 -3.48 -1.42 -9.08
CA ASN A 39 -3.77 -0.08 -9.58
C ASN A 39 -3.39 0.97 -8.52
N PRO A 40 -2.90 2.15 -8.94
CA PRO A 40 -2.61 3.24 -8.02
C PRO A 40 -3.83 3.61 -7.15
N TRP A 41 -3.59 3.96 -5.89
CA TRP A 41 -4.67 4.41 -5.00
C TRP A 41 -5.47 5.55 -5.62
N GLN A 42 -6.80 5.42 -5.56
CA GLN A 42 -7.75 6.46 -5.92
C GLN A 42 -8.67 6.75 -4.73
N ARG A 43 -9.32 7.92 -4.74
CA ARG A 43 -10.29 8.32 -3.71
C ARG A 43 -11.48 7.36 -3.55
N ARG A 44 -11.72 6.45 -4.50
CA ARG A 44 -12.81 5.47 -4.43
C ARG A 44 -12.32 4.06 -4.08
N THR A 45 -11.01 3.88 -3.93
CA THR A 45 -10.40 2.59 -3.64
C THR A 45 -10.68 2.19 -2.19
N SER A 46 -11.38 1.09 -1.99
CA SER A 46 -11.74 0.55 -0.67
C SER A 46 -10.69 -0.40 -0.09
N ASP A 47 -9.89 -1.01 -0.97
CA ASP A 47 -8.89 -2.02 -0.65
C ASP A 47 -7.50 -1.44 -0.88
N LEU A 48 -6.67 -1.48 0.15
CA LEU A 48 -5.40 -0.77 0.17
C LEU A 48 -4.27 -1.66 0.61
N LEU A 49 -3.21 -1.65 -0.18
CA LEU A 49 -1.93 -2.26 0.14
C LEU A 49 -0.88 -1.16 0.27
N PHE A 50 -0.31 -1.03 1.47
CA PHE A 50 0.86 -0.20 1.73
C PHE A 50 2.07 -1.10 1.93
N SER A 51 3.13 -0.92 1.14
CA SER A 51 4.36 -1.68 1.33
C SER A 51 5.60 -0.96 0.77
N ASN A 52 6.75 -1.61 0.82
CA ASN A 52 7.92 -1.19 0.06
C ASN A 52 7.89 -1.77 -1.37
N LYS A 53 8.54 -1.11 -2.33
CA LYS A 53 8.56 -1.53 -3.76
C LYS A 53 8.93 -2.99 -4.00
N LYS A 54 9.77 -3.58 -3.13
CA LYS A 54 10.24 -4.97 -3.25
C LYS A 54 9.18 -5.99 -2.81
N LEU A 55 8.46 -5.70 -1.73
CA LEU A 55 7.41 -6.58 -1.19
C LEU A 55 6.09 -6.41 -1.92
N HIS A 56 5.83 -5.22 -2.48
CA HIS A 56 4.56 -4.86 -3.11
C HIS A 56 4.10 -5.89 -4.13
N GLN A 57 4.94 -6.14 -5.14
CA GLN A 57 4.67 -7.12 -6.20
C GLN A 57 4.53 -8.55 -5.66
N ARG A 58 5.32 -8.90 -4.64
CA ARG A 58 5.25 -10.23 -4.03
C ARG A 58 3.93 -10.47 -3.32
N ILE A 59 3.40 -9.43 -2.66
CA ILE A 59 2.12 -9.49 -1.98
C ILE A 59 0.97 -9.52 -2.99
N LEU A 60 1.01 -8.70 -4.04
CA LEU A 60 0.01 -8.73 -5.11
C LEU A 60 -0.11 -10.14 -5.74
N ASN A 61 1.02 -10.80 -6.00
CA ASN A 61 1.03 -12.17 -6.51
C ASN A 61 0.43 -13.20 -5.54
N LEU A 62 0.50 -12.97 -4.22
CA LEU A 62 -0.09 -13.86 -3.22
C LEU A 62 -1.60 -13.65 -3.07
N ILE A 63 -2.08 -12.42 -3.26
CA ILE A 63 -3.51 -12.07 -3.10
C ILE A 63 -4.29 -12.35 -4.39
N SER A 64 -3.65 -12.32 -5.56
CA SER A 64 -4.27 -12.58 -6.87
C SER A 64 -4.43 -14.09 -7.20
N LEU A 65 -4.28 -14.97 -6.20
CA LEU A 65 -4.47 -16.43 -6.28
C LEU A 65 -5.87 -16.82 -5.80
#